data_AF-A0A8E6L8M0-F1
#
_entry.id   AF-A0A8E6L8M0-F1
#
_cell.length_a   1.000
_cell.length_b   1.000
_cell.length_c   1.000
_cell.angle_alpha   90.00
_cell.angle_beta   90.00
_cell.angle_gamma   90.00
#
_symmetry.space_group_name_H-M   'P 1'
#
loop_
_entity.id
_entity.type
_entity.pdbx_description
1 polymer ?
#
loop_
_entity_poly.entity_id
_entity_poly.type
_entity_poly.pdbx_seq_one_letter_code
_entity_poly.pdbx_strand_id
1 'polypeptide(L)'
;MREKKGNKARIDDVHNYLTNEDINQAFADKPTIIARLAELAMLLDTYCTWGRTVNTSTLTTRRSMVTSRFAVLELLSLEDKPKLLSSILFSLILAIQEKMYHSPRDLKKVCIIDEAWRLLGGSNPHAARFIETGYRTVRRHRGAFITITRIKDFSASKEAEAAWNNSSTKITLLQDAKAFKQYLPITRISSRT
;
A
#
# COMPACT_ATOMS: atom_id res chain seq x y z
N MET A 1 8.71 -12.23 19.14
CA MET A 1 9.21 -12.61 17.79
C MET A 1 10.46 -11.84 17.38
N ARG A 2 10.44 -10.49 17.38
CA ARG A 2 11.61 -9.65 17.08
C ARG A 2 12.80 -9.90 18.02
N GLU A 3 12.53 -10.20 19.29
CA GLU A 3 13.54 -10.53 20.30
C GLU A 3 14.16 -11.93 20.15
N LYS A 4 13.45 -12.91 19.55
CA LYS A 4 13.94 -14.29 19.39
C LYS A 4 14.67 -14.56 18.07
N LYS A 5 14.33 -13.86 16.98
CA LYS A 5 14.92 -14.10 15.65
C LYS A 5 15.50 -12.85 14.95
N GLY A 6 15.40 -11.66 15.56
CA GLY A 6 15.95 -10.43 14.98
C GLY A 6 15.48 -10.19 13.54
N ASN A 7 16.41 -9.80 12.64
CA ASN A 7 16.13 -9.54 11.22
C ASN A 7 15.92 -10.81 10.36
N LYS A 8 15.89 -12.01 10.95
CA LYS A 8 15.70 -13.29 10.24
C LYS A 8 14.27 -13.83 10.29
N ALA A 9 13.34 -13.12 10.95
CA ALA A 9 11.95 -13.56 11.04
C ALA A 9 11.28 -13.61 9.65
N ARG A 10 10.69 -14.76 9.33
CA ARG A 10 9.97 -15.02 8.06
C ARG A 10 8.46 -14.88 8.25
N ILE A 11 7.72 -14.76 7.14
CA ILE A 11 6.26 -14.88 7.14
C ILE A 11 5.83 -16.23 7.71
N ASP A 12 6.59 -17.29 7.44
CA ASP A 12 6.45 -18.61 8.05
C ASP A 12 6.40 -18.55 9.58
N ASP A 13 7.27 -17.75 10.20
CA ASP A 13 7.33 -17.61 11.65
C ASP A 13 6.12 -16.87 12.20
N VAL A 14 5.60 -15.89 11.44
CA VAL A 14 4.39 -15.15 11.81
C VAL A 14 3.17 -16.04 11.67
N HIS A 15 3.06 -16.83 10.60
CA HIS A 15 2.02 -17.82 10.43
C HIS A 15 2.01 -18.83 11.59
N ASN A 16 3.17 -19.41 11.90
CA ASN A 16 3.33 -20.39 12.98
C ASN A 16 3.05 -19.81 14.38
N TYR A 17 3.15 -18.50 14.55
CA TYR A 17 2.76 -17.81 15.78
C TYR A 17 1.26 -17.60 15.87
N LEU A 18 0.62 -17.24 14.75
CA LEU A 18 -0.82 -16.99 14.68
C LEU A 18 -1.64 -18.29 14.77
N THR A 19 -1.06 -19.43 14.37
CA THR A 19 -1.68 -20.75 14.50
C THR A 19 -1.28 -21.51 15.76
N ASN A 20 -0.44 -20.93 16.61
CA ASN A 20 0.04 -21.60 17.82
C ASN A 20 -1.11 -21.82 18.83
N GLU A 21 -1.23 -23.04 19.35
CA GLU A 21 -2.28 -23.43 20.30
C GLU A 21 -2.19 -22.64 21.61
N ASP A 22 -0.99 -22.33 22.11
CA ASP A 22 -0.81 -21.58 23.35
C ASP A 22 -1.33 -20.14 23.21
N ILE A 23 -1.16 -19.54 22.03
CA ILE A 23 -1.67 -18.21 21.70
C ILE A 23 -3.19 -18.25 21.57
N ASN A 24 -3.72 -19.25 20.87
CA ASN A 24 -5.18 -19.41 20.73
C ASN A 24 -5.87 -19.69 22.07
N GLN A 25 -5.22 -20.42 22.98
CA GLN A 25 -5.70 -20.62 24.35
C GLN A 25 -5.62 -19.35 25.19
N ALA A 26 -4.57 -18.53 25.05
CA ALA A 26 -4.43 -17.27 25.76
C ALA A 26 -5.51 -16.23 25.40
N PHE A 27 -6.16 -16.38 24.24
CA PHE A 27 -7.28 -15.55 23.80
C PHE A 27 -8.61 -16.34 23.71
N ALA A 28 -8.70 -17.51 24.35
CA ALA A 28 -9.88 -18.38 24.32
C ALA A 28 -11.16 -17.69 24.81
N ASP A 29 -11.01 -16.72 25.71
CA ASP A 29 -12.08 -15.88 26.26
C ASP A 29 -12.60 -14.82 25.28
N LYS A 30 -11.92 -14.61 24.14
CA LYS A 30 -12.21 -13.54 23.16
C LYS A 30 -12.40 -14.13 21.76
N PRO A 31 -13.59 -14.70 21.47
CA PRO A 31 -13.85 -15.41 20.21
C PRO A 31 -13.69 -14.53 18.95
N THR A 32 -13.91 -13.22 19.05
CA THR A 32 -13.71 -12.27 17.95
C THR A 32 -12.23 -12.10 17.60
N ILE A 33 -11.33 -12.21 18.57
CA ILE A 33 -9.88 -12.10 18.35
C ILE A 33 -9.36 -13.38 17.72
N ILE A 34 -9.82 -14.55 18.18
CA ILE A 34 -9.48 -15.85 17.58
C ILE A 34 -9.91 -15.91 16.11
N ALA A 35 -11.13 -15.46 15.79
CA ALA A 35 -11.60 -15.41 14.42
C ALA A 35 -10.71 -14.53 13.52
N ARG A 36 -10.25 -13.37 14.02
CA ARG A 36 -9.33 -12.49 13.28
C ARG A 36 -7.91 -13.06 13.17
N LEU A 37 -7.42 -13.74 14.20
CA LEU A 37 -6.13 -14.44 14.15
C LEU A 37 -6.15 -15.56 13.12
N ALA A 38 -7.24 -16.34 13.07
CA ALA A 38 -7.45 -17.38 12.09
C ALA A 38 -7.57 -16.81 10.66
N GLU A 39 -8.30 -15.72 10.46
CA GLU A 39 -8.36 -15.02 9.16
C GLU A 39 -6.97 -14.56 8.70
N LEU A 40 -6.19 -13.96 9.59
CA LEU A 40 -4.82 -13.52 9.29
C LEU A 40 -3.89 -14.71 8.99
N ALA A 41 -4.00 -15.80 9.74
CA ALA A 41 -3.26 -17.03 9.47
C ALA A 41 -3.60 -17.61 8.10
N MET A 42 -4.89 -17.74 7.76
CA MET A 42 -5.33 -18.21 6.44
C MET A 42 -4.83 -17.33 5.29
N LEU A 43 -4.81 -16.01 5.48
CA LEU A 43 -4.28 -15.07 4.48
C LEU A 43 -2.75 -15.21 4.33
N LEU A 44 -2.03 -15.49 5.42
CA LEU A 44 -0.57 -15.65 5.42
C LEU A 44 -0.10 -17.03 4.94
N ASP A 45 -0.92 -18.07 5.04
CA ASP A 45 -0.60 -19.44 4.60
C ASP A 45 -0.20 -19.49 3.11
N THR A 46 -0.87 -18.69 2.27
CA THR A 46 -0.54 -18.58 0.83
C THR A 46 0.86 -18.04 0.55
N TYR A 47 1.46 -17.33 1.51
CA TYR A 47 2.76 -16.66 1.41
C TYR A 47 3.87 -17.34 2.19
N CYS A 48 3.56 -18.42 2.90
CA CYS A 48 4.56 -19.22 3.57
C CYS A 48 5.41 -19.95 2.54
N THR A 49 6.62 -20.38 2.93
CA THR A 49 7.55 -21.09 2.04
C THR A 49 6.98 -22.38 1.45
N TRP A 50 5.93 -22.94 2.06
CA TRP A 50 5.16 -24.09 1.56
C TRP A 50 3.89 -23.72 0.79
N GLY A 51 3.54 -22.43 0.72
CA GLY A 51 2.34 -21.94 0.05
C GLY A 51 2.41 -22.18 -1.46
N ARG A 52 1.28 -22.61 -2.04
CA ARG A 52 1.11 -23.05 -3.45
C ARG A 52 1.49 -22.01 -4.52
N THR A 53 1.79 -20.78 -4.11
CA THR A 53 2.11 -19.63 -4.99
C THR A 53 3.59 -19.23 -4.95
N VAL A 54 4.42 -19.85 -4.11
CA VAL A 54 5.84 -19.49 -3.95
C VAL A 54 6.74 -20.45 -4.72
N ASN A 55 7.09 -20.07 -5.95
CA ASN A 55 8.22 -20.63 -6.67
C ASN A 55 9.52 -20.27 -5.93
N THR A 56 10.17 -21.28 -5.38
CA THR A 56 11.35 -21.22 -4.49
C THR A 56 12.57 -20.50 -5.09
N SER A 57 12.61 -20.31 -6.40
CA SER A 57 13.66 -19.56 -7.13
C SER A 57 13.57 -18.04 -6.99
N THR A 58 12.42 -17.48 -6.58
CA THR A 58 12.23 -16.02 -6.43
C THR A 58 12.58 -15.52 -5.01
N LEU A 59 12.86 -16.43 -4.07
CA LEU A 59 13.21 -16.10 -2.68
C LEU A 59 14.70 -15.81 -2.48
N THR A 60 15.58 -16.24 -3.39
CA THR A 60 17.04 -16.14 -3.25
C THR A 60 17.62 -14.78 -3.63
N THR A 61 16.88 -13.95 -4.38
CA THR A 61 17.35 -12.60 -4.76
C THR A 61 16.43 -11.52 -4.18
N ARG A 62 16.36 -11.40 -2.85
CA ARG A 62 15.55 -10.35 -2.21
C ARG A 62 16.41 -9.24 -1.64
N ARG A 63 16.73 -8.24 -2.47
CA ARG A 63 16.94 -6.88 -1.94
C ARG A 63 15.63 -6.45 -1.32
N SER A 64 15.58 -6.36 0.01
CA SER A 64 14.44 -5.77 0.69
C SER A 64 14.26 -4.35 0.17
N MET A 65 13.01 -3.98 -0.18
CA MET A 65 12.63 -2.61 -0.55
C MET A 65 13.11 -1.60 0.52
N VAL A 66 13.30 -2.07 1.75
CA VAL A 66 13.82 -1.34 2.91
C VAL A 66 15.32 -0.99 2.79
N THR A 67 16.07 -1.60 1.88
CA THR A 67 17.52 -1.38 1.70
C THR A 67 17.90 -0.81 0.35
N SER A 68 17.03 -0.96 -0.66
CA SER A 68 17.26 -0.45 -2.00
C SER A 68 17.07 1.07 -2.08
N ARG A 69 17.92 1.74 -2.90
CA ARG A 69 17.74 3.16 -3.26
C ARG A 69 16.70 3.38 -4.36
N PHE A 70 16.38 2.32 -5.10
CA PHE A 70 15.41 2.32 -6.19
C PHE A 70 14.74 0.95 -6.25
N ALA A 71 13.40 0.95 -6.31
CA ALA A 71 12.60 -0.27 -6.39
C ALA A 71 11.41 0.00 -7.32
N VAL A 72 11.13 -0.96 -8.20
CA VAL A 72 9.98 -0.96 -9.09
C VAL A 72 9.24 -2.27 -8.85
N LEU A 73 7.92 -2.17 -8.76
CA LEU A 73 7.06 -3.30 -8.46
C LEU A 73 5.97 -3.38 -9.52
N GLU A 74 5.95 -4.50 -10.23
CA GLU A 74 4.96 -4.76 -11.26
C GLU A 74 3.82 -5.60 -10.66
N LEU A 75 2.61 -5.06 -10.69
CA LEU A 75 1.42 -5.69 -10.09
C LEU A 75 0.42 -6.20 -11.14
N LEU A 76 0.69 -5.99 -12.43
CA LEU A 76 -0.22 -6.34 -13.52
C LEU A 76 -0.46 -7.86 -13.62
N SER A 77 0.57 -8.67 -13.39
CA SER A 77 0.46 -10.14 -13.42
C SER A 77 -0.37 -10.74 -12.28
N LEU A 78 -0.81 -9.92 -11.32
CA LEU A 78 -1.56 -10.32 -10.14
C LEU A 78 -3.04 -9.90 -10.21
N GLU A 79 -3.46 -9.30 -11.32
CA GLU A 79 -4.83 -8.81 -11.51
C GLU A 79 -5.87 -9.91 -11.42
N ASP A 80 -5.56 -11.11 -11.91
CA ASP A 80 -6.46 -12.27 -11.90
C ASP A 80 -6.68 -12.86 -10.48
N LYS A 81 -5.97 -12.34 -9.47
CA LYS A 81 -5.98 -12.86 -8.09
C LYS A 81 -6.31 -11.74 -7.09
N PRO A 82 -7.55 -11.25 -7.01
CA PRO A 82 -7.93 -10.04 -6.25
C PRO A 82 -7.62 -10.12 -4.75
N LYS A 83 -7.75 -11.30 -4.13
CA LYS A 83 -7.39 -11.52 -2.70
C LYS A 83 -5.87 -11.41 -2.47
N LEU A 84 -5.09 -11.97 -3.38
CA LEU A 84 -3.62 -11.92 -3.34
C LEU A 84 -3.15 -10.48 -3.59
N LEU A 85 -3.74 -9.82 -4.59
CA LEU A 85 -3.43 -8.43 -4.91
C LEU A 85 -3.71 -7.50 -3.72
N SER A 86 -4.83 -7.66 -3.02
CA SER A 86 -5.17 -6.84 -1.85
C SER A 86 -4.16 -6.98 -0.71
N SER A 87 -3.70 -8.20 -0.43
CA SER A 87 -2.71 -8.46 0.62
C SER A 87 -1.30 -7.98 0.24
N ILE A 88 -0.94 -8.06 -1.04
CA ILE A 88 0.30 -7.47 -1.56
C ILE A 88 0.24 -5.95 -1.49
N LEU A 89 -0.84 -5.31 -1.95
CA LEU A 89 -1.02 -3.87 -1.86
C LEU A 89 -0.91 -3.36 -0.42
N PHE A 90 -1.53 -4.07 0.53
CA PHE A 90 -1.40 -3.73 1.95
C PHE A 90 0.06 -3.82 2.44
N SER A 91 0.76 -4.91 2.07
CA SER A 91 2.19 -5.07 2.40
C SER A 91 3.07 -3.98 1.79
N LEU A 92 2.75 -3.55 0.57
CA LEU A 92 3.45 -2.46 -0.11
C LEU A 92 3.22 -1.12 0.56
N ILE A 93 1.98 -0.82 0.96
CA ILE A 93 1.65 0.37 1.73
C ILE A 93 2.48 0.42 3.02
N LEU A 94 2.54 -0.67 3.78
CA LEU A 94 3.34 -0.75 5.01
C LEU A 94 4.83 -0.52 4.73
N ALA A 95 5.37 -1.15 3.68
CA ALA A 95 6.77 -1.00 3.31
C ALA A 95 7.11 0.43 2.85
N ILE A 96 6.19 1.10 2.13
CA ILE A 96 6.32 2.51 1.75
C ILE A 96 6.23 3.39 2.99
N GLN A 97 5.28 3.17 3.90
CA GLN A 97 5.17 3.93 5.15
C GLN A 97 6.45 3.82 5.98
N GLU A 98 7.00 2.61 6.12
CA GLU A 98 8.26 2.40 6.82
C GLU A 98 9.41 3.18 6.17
N LYS A 99 9.51 3.11 4.84
CA LYS A 99 10.54 3.84 4.09
C LYS A 99 10.38 5.35 4.15
N MET A 100 9.17 5.84 4.01
CA MET A 100 8.89 7.28 3.94
C MET A 100 9.05 7.93 5.31
N TYR A 101 8.51 7.30 6.36
CA TYR A 101 8.35 7.92 7.68
C TYR A 101 9.44 7.53 8.69
N HIS A 102 9.99 6.31 8.62
CA HIS A 102 11.01 5.84 9.58
C HIS A 102 12.45 5.92 9.05
N SER A 103 12.66 6.22 7.76
CA SER A 103 14.01 6.52 7.26
C SER A 103 14.43 7.96 7.64
N PRO A 104 15.75 8.23 7.80
CA PRO A 104 16.29 9.54 8.15
C PRO A 104 15.65 10.70 7.38
N ARG A 105 15.33 11.79 8.08
CA ARG A 105 14.56 12.93 7.51
C ARG A 105 15.34 13.77 6.51
N ASP A 106 16.67 13.67 6.50
CA ASP A 106 17.58 14.33 5.55
C ASP A 106 17.52 13.71 4.15
N LEU A 107 17.17 12.42 4.06
CA LEU A 107 17.02 11.69 2.80
C LEU A 107 15.74 12.11 2.07
N LYS A 108 15.90 12.54 0.81
CA LYS A 108 14.78 12.78 -0.12
C LYS A 108 14.24 11.43 -0.60
N LYS A 109 12.92 11.26 -0.53
CA LYS A 109 12.24 10.04 -0.97
C LYS A 109 11.09 10.36 -1.90
N VAL A 110 10.88 9.53 -2.93
CA VAL A 110 9.76 9.69 -3.86
C VAL A 110 9.07 8.35 -3.99
N CYS A 111 7.76 8.34 -3.81
CA CYS A 111 6.92 7.20 -4.14
C CYS A 111 6.07 7.56 -5.35
N ILE A 112 6.18 6.78 -6.41
CA ILE A 112 5.41 6.93 -7.64
C ILE A 112 4.39 5.79 -7.69
N ILE A 113 3.14 6.15 -7.93
CA ILE A 113 2.02 5.22 -8.00
C ILE A 113 1.42 5.37 -9.39
N ASP A 114 1.59 4.34 -10.20
CA ASP A 114 0.99 4.25 -11.52
C ASP A 114 -0.34 3.48 -11.46
N GLU A 115 -1.27 3.81 -12.35
CA GLU A 115 -2.64 3.28 -12.39
C GLU A 115 -3.31 3.24 -11.01
N ALA A 116 -3.23 4.38 -10.30
CA ALA A 116 -3.66 4.48 -8.90
C ALA A 116 -5.16 4.31 -8.68
N TRP A 117 -5.99 4.16 -9.72
CA TRP A 117 -7.43 3.94 -9.58
C TRP A 117 -7.77 2.80 -8.61
N ARG A 118 -6.92 1.77 -8.52
CA ARG A 118 -7.07 0.65 -7.57
C ARG A 118 -6.91 1.08 -6.10
N LEU A 119 -6.07 2.08 -5.84
CA LEU A 119 -5.83 2.64 -4.52
C LEU A 119 -6.81 3.79 -4.19
N LEU A 120 -7.29 4.49 -5.23
CA LEU A 120 -8.18 5.64 -5.14
C LEU A 120 -9.67 5.27 -5.13
N GLY A 121 -10.04 4.08 -5.60
CA GLY A 121 -11.43 3.67 -5.80
C GLY A 121 -12.26 3.42 -4.53
N GLY A 122 -11.72 3.66 -3.33
CA GLY A 122 -12.44 3.56 -2.05
C GLY A 122 -12.79 2.12 -1.61
N SER A 123 -12.68 1.14 -2.49
CA SER A 123 -12.94 -0.29 -2.20
C SER A 123 -12.00 -0.87 -1.14
N ASN A 124 -10.82 -0.29 -0.96
CA ASN A 124 -9.90 -0.60 0.12
C ASN A 124 -9.69 0.64 1.02
N PRO A 125 -10.37 0.72 2.18
CA PRO A 125 -10.27 1.85 3.10
C PRO A 125 -8.84 2.12 3.60
N HIS A 126 -8.01 1.07 3.74
CA HIS A 126 -6.62 1.24 4.16
C HIS A 126 -5.77 1.92 3.10
N ALA A 127 -5.97 1.56 1.83
CA ALA A 127 -5.30 2.19 0.69
C ALA A 127 -5.71 3.67 0.55
N ALA A 128 -7.01 3.94 0.61
CA ALA A 128 -7.54 5.30 0.50
C ALA A 128 -6.98 6.22 1.61
N ARG A 129 -7.02 5.75 2.87
CA ARG A 129 -6.46 6.48 4.01
C ARG A 129 -4.94 6.68 3.91
N PHE A 130 -4.21 5.68 3.40
CA PHE A 130 -2.77 5.80 3.17
C PHE A 130 -2.46 6.93 2.19
N ILE A 131 -3.19 7.01 1.07
CA ILE A 131 -3.02 8.06 0.07
C ILE A 131 -3.34 9.43 0.68
N GLU A 132 -4.51 9.59 1.32
CA GLU A 132 -4.90 10.87 1.93
C GLU A 132 -3.85 11.35 2.95
N THR A 133 -3.47 10.47 3.88
CA THR A 133 -2.49 10.77 4.92
C THR A 133 -1.12 11.08 4.31
N GLY A 134 -0.74 10.32 3.29
CA GLY A 134 0.48 10.53 2.51
C GLY A 134 0.53 11.94 1.94
N TYR A 135 -0.44 12.31 1.13
CA TYR A 135 -0.48 13.62 0.49
C TYR A 135 -0.55 14.79 1.47
N ARG A 136 -1.15 14.62 2.66
CA ARG A 136 -1.19 15.67 3.70
C ARG A 136 0.13 15.82 4.46
N THR A 137 0.87 14.73 4.71
CA THR A 137 1.97 14.71 5.70
C THR A 137 3.36 14.53 5.10
N VAL A 138 3.49 13.99 3.88
CA VAL A 138 4.77 13.57 3.28
C VAL A 138 5.83 14.69 3.21
N ARG A 139 5.39 15.94 3.01
CA ARG A 139 6.27 17.11 2.98
C ARG A 139 7.10 17.29 4.25
N ARG A 140 6.58 16.89 5.42
CA ARG A 140 7.28 16.95 6.71
C ARG A 140 8.45 15.96 6.80
N HIS A 141 8.48 14.97 5.91
CA HIS A 141 9.48 13.90 5.87
C HIS A 141 10.44 14.04 4.67
N ARG A 142 10.50 15.22 4.05
CA ARG A 142 11.24 15.50 2.79
C ARG A 142 10.93 14.47 1.70
N GLY A 143 9.70 13.95 1.71
CA GLY A 143 9.23 12.99 0.73
C GLY A 143 8.26 13.63 -0.25
N ALA A 144 8.01 12.94 -1.36
CA ALA A 144 6.97 13.27 -2.32
C ALA A 144 6.18 12.02 -2.73
N PHE A 145 4.88 12.21 -2.99
CA PHE A 145 4.03 11.24 -3.65
C PHE A 145 3.68 11.75 -5.05
N ILE A 146 3.82 10.89 -6.05
CA ILE A 146 3.41 11.15 -7.42
C ILE A 146 2.38 10.08 -7.77
N THR A 147 1.21 10.52 -8.23
CA THR A 147 0.13 9.63 -8.67
C THR A 147 -0.12 9.88 -10.15
N ILE A 148 -0.11 8.81 -10.93
CA ILE A 148 -0.35 8.80 -12.37
C ILE A 148 -1.62 7.97 -12.59
N THR A 149 -2.67 8.60 -13.12
CA THR A 149 -3.98 7.97 -13.37
C THR A 149 -4.82 8.87 -14.27
N ARG A 150 -5.98 8.39 -14.73
CA ARG A 150 -6.92 9.23 -15.51
C ARG A 150 -7.59 10.24 -14.60
N ILE A 151 -7.86 11.43 -15.14
CA ILE A 151 -8.37 12.55 -14.34
C ILE A 151 -9.70 12.25 -13.62
N LYS A 152 -10.56 11.45 -14.25
CA LYS A 152 -11.83 10.99 -13.68
C LYS A 152 -11.67 10.13 -12.41
N ASP A 153 -10.52 9.47 -12.24
CA ASP A 153 -10.29 8.56 -11.13
C ASP A 153 -10.10 9.37 -9.81
N PHE A 154 -9.73 10.65 -9.89
CA PHE A 154 -9.68 11.55 -8.73
C PHE A 154 -11.05 11.97 -8.20
N SER A 155 -12.13 11.75 -8.98
CA SER A 155 -13.51 11.97 -8.56
C SER A 155 -14.17 10.70 -7.99
N ALA A 156 -13.43 9.58 -7.90
CA ALA A 156 -13.98 8.30 -7.45
C ALA A 156 -14.23 8.24 -5.93
N SER A 157 -13.51 9.03 -5.13
CA SER A 157 -13.63 9.03 -3.66
C SER A 157 -13.18 10.36 -3.04
N LYS A 158 -13.56 10.59 -1.78
CA LYS A 158 -13.14 11.78 -1.01
C LYS A 158 -11.63 11.80 -0.78
N GLU A 159 -11.03 10.62 -0.60
CA GLU A 159 -9.60 10.46 -0.39
C GLU A 159 -8.82 10.78 -1.66
N ALA A 160 -9.35 10.40 -2.82
CA ALA A 160 -8.78 10.75 -4.11
C ALA A 160 -8.87 12.26 -4.38
N GLU A 161 -10.01 12.88 -4.06
CA GLU A 161 -10.17 14.33 -4.14
C GLU A 161 -9.21 15.06 -3.20
N ALA A 162 -9.01 14.55 -1.98
CA ALA A 162 -8.04 15.08 -1.04
C ALA A 162 -6.60 14.96 -1.57
N ALA A 163 -6.23 13.83 -2.18
CA ALA A 163 -4.92 13.66 -2.81
C ALA A 163 -4.70 14.68 -3.94
N TRP A 164 -5.73 14.89 -4.76
CA TRP A 164 -5.73 15.91 -5.81
C TRP A 164 -5.54 17.33 -5.24
N ASN A 165 -6.33 17.71 -4.24
CA ASN A 165 -6.29 19.05 -3.65
C ASN A 165 -4.97 19.33 -2.92
N ASN A 166 -4.40 18.34 -2.23
CA ASN A 166 -3.11 18.49 -1.54
C ASN A 166 -1.89 18.39 -2.48
N SER A 167 -2.08 18.05 -3.76
CA SER A 167 -1.00 18.02 -4.75
C SER A 167 -0.65 19.43 -5.22
N SER A 168 0.54 19.94 -4.89
CA SER A 168 1.00 21.27 -5.33
C SER A 168 1.27 21.35 -6.83
N THR A 169 1.73 20.25 -7.42
CA THR A 169 2.09 20.16 -8.83
C THR A 169 1.13 19.20 -9.52
N LYS A 170 0.54 19.65 -10.62
CA LYS A 170 -0.41 18.88 -11.43
C LYS A 170 0.03 18.99 -12.89
N ILE A 171 0.24 17.84 -13.53
CA ILE A 171 0.60 17.76 -14.94
C ILE A 171 -0.55 17.05 -15.64
N THR A 172 -1.28 17.79 -16.47
CA THR A 172 -2.41 17.26 -17.24
C THR A 172 -1.97 17.10 -18.68
N LEU A 173 -1.85 15.86 -19.14
CA LEU A 173 -1.61 15.51 -20.53
C LEU A 173 -2.94 15.41 -21.30
N LEU A 174 -2.89 15.11 -22.60
CA LEU A 174 -4.07 14.98 -23.45
C LEU A 174 -5.15 14.10 -22.78
N GLN A 175 -6.36 14.63 -22.67
CA GLN A 175 -7.52 13.93 -22.12
C GLN A 175 -8.61 13.82 -23.18
N ASP A 176 -9.49 12.83 -23.03
CA ASP A 176 -10.74 12.79 -23.78
C ASP A 176 -11.56 14.05 -23.50
N ALA A 177 -12.24 14.57 -24.54
CA ALA A 177 -12.97 15.83 -24.50
C ALA A 177 -14.06 15.83 -23.42
N LYS A 178 -14.70 14.69 -23.15
CA LYS A 178 -15.73 14.55 -22.11
C LYS A 178 -15.13 14.66 -20.70
N ALA A 179 -14.04 13.93 -20.45
CA ALA A 179 -13.33 13.97 -19.17
C ALA A 179 -12.72 15.36 -18.90
N PHE A 180 -12.21 16.01 -19.94
CA PHE A 180 -11.64 17.37 -19.83
C PHE A 180 -12.71 18.43 -19.55
N LYS A 181 -13.89 18.35 -20.16
CA LYS A 181 -14.99 19.28 -19.87
C LYS A 181 -15.47 19.20 -18.42
N GLN A 182 -15.50 18.00 -17.84
CA GLN A 182 -15.81 17.80 -16.41
C GLN A 182 -14.72 18.35 -15.48
N TYR A 183 -13.48 18.46 -15.98
CA TYR A 183 -12.35 18.98 -15.24
C TYR A 183 -12.30 20.52 -15.17
N LEU A 184 -12.70 21.22 -16.23
CA LEU A 184 -12.63 22.69 -16.32
C LEU A 184 -13.20 23.46 -15.10
N PRO A 185 -14.32 23.06 -14.48
CA PRO A 185 -14.87 23.74 -13.30
C PRO A 185 -13.98 23.59 -12.05
N ILE A 186 -13.32 22.45 -11.89
CA ILE A 186 -12.51 22.10 -10.70
C ILE A 186 -11.26 22.98 -10.63
N THR A 187 -10.67 23.33 -11.77
CA THR A 187 -9.48 24.19 -11.85
C THR A 187 -9.74 25.67 -11.59
N ARG A 188 -10.97 26.17 -11.83
CA ARG A 188 -11.27 27.61 -11.68
C ARG A 188 -11.29 28.08 -10.21
N ILE A 189 -11.50 27.17 -9.26
CA ILE A 189 -11.58 27.50 -7.83
C ILE A 189 -10.18 27.68 -7.20
N SER A 190 -9.11 27.16 -7.82
CA SER A 190 -7.74 27.20 -7.29
C SER A 190 -6.92 28.44 -7.70
N SER A 191 -7.47 29.37 -8.50
CA SER A 191 -6.73 30.51 -9.07
C SER A 191 -7.13 31.88 -8.49
N ARG A 192 -7.82 31.91 -7.35
CA ARG A 192 -8.09 33.14 -6.60
C ARG A 192 -7.29 33.18 -5.30
N THR A 193 -6.03 33.58 -5.42
CA THR A 193 -5.23 34.33 -4.43
C THR A 193 -4.13 35.04 -5.18
#